data_AF-A0A4V0ZAI8-F1
#
_entry.id   AF-A0A4V0ZAI8-F1
#
_cell.length_a   1.000
_cell.length_b   1.000
_cell.length_c   1.000
_cell.angle_alpha   90.00
_cell.angle_beta   90.00
_cell.angle_gamma   90.00
#
_symmetry.space_group_name_H-M   'P 1'
#
loop_
_entity.id
_entity.type
_entity.pdbx_description
1 polymer ?
#
loop_
_entity_poly.entity_id
_entity_poly.type
_entity_poly.pdbx_seq_one_letter_code
_entity_poly.pdbx_strand_id
1 'polypeptide(L)'
;MSKKKILIPLASISIVASVAVPLVTISLTKKNKNKIEEKVQYKLNQDEVFPTIDKNEFYNYIRYEQNRAIFDKSIVNAIFNYVLANMQTNVDKLDFDYNFINESQLNIKFIAYNANNIFTKSYTLNATINSKGL
;
A
#
# COMPACT_ATOMS: atom_id res chain seq x y z
N MET A 1 -20.98 15.12 -63.38
CA MET A 1 -20.32 15.86 -62.28
C MET A 1 -20.64 15.13 -60.98
N SER A 2 -19.76 14.25 -60.49
CA SER A 2 -20.00 13.45 -59.27
C SER A 2 -19.06 13.90 -58.16
N LYS A 3 -19.62 14.45 -57.07
CA LYS A 3 -18.87 14.89 -55.88
C LYS A 3 -18.62 13.68 -54.97
N LYS A 4 -17.37 13.25 -54.81
CA LYS A 4 -16.97 12.27 -53.78
C LYS A 4 -16.70 13.03 -52.48
N LYS A 5 -17.45 12.70 -51.41
CA LYS A 5 -17.21 13.21 -50.06
C LYS A 5 -16.17 12.31 -49.39
N ILE A 6 -15.01 12.87 -49.07
CA ILE A 6 -13.93 12.18 -48.36
C ILE A 6 -14.24 12.29 -46.87
N LEU A 7 -14.53 11.15 -46.24
CA LEU A 7 -14.75 11.01 -44.81
C LEU A 7 -13.37 10.80 -44.16
N ILE A 8 -12.90 11.76 -43.35
CA ILE A 8 -11.64 11.64 -42.61
C ILE A 8 -11.97 10.98 -41.27
N PRO A 9 -11.48 9.77 -40.97
CA PRO A 9 -11.65 9.19 -39.65
C PRO A 9 -10.69 9.89 -38.69
N LEU A 10 -11.24 10.67 -37.76
CA LEU A 10 -10.52 11.19 -36.60
C LEU A 10 -10.10 10.01 -35.73
N ALA A 11 -8.85 9.59 -35.85
CA ALA A 11 -8.24 8.60 -34.98
C ALA A 11 -8.02 9.23 -33.60
N SER A 12 -8.90 8.90 -32.65
CA SER A 12 -8.78 9.27 -31.25
C SER A 12 -7.60 8.54 -30.61
N ILE A 13 -6.49 9.24 -30.41
CA ILE A 13 -5.33 8.72 -29.68
C ILE A 13 -5.63 8.92 -28.19
N SER A 14 -6.07 7.86 -27.52
CA SER A 14 -6.20 7.82 -26.07
C SER A 14 -4.79 7.73 -25.47
N ILE A 15 -4.25 8.86 -25.03
CA ILE A 15 -2.98 8.91 -24.28
C ILE A 15 -3.27 8.31 -22.89
N VAL A 16 -2.86 7.06 -22.67
CA VAL A 16 -2.85 6.47 -21.33
C VAL A 16 -1.68 7.09 -20.59
N ALA A 17 -1.95 8.09 -19.74
CA ALA A 17 -0.95 8.64 -18.84
C ALA A 17 -0.60 7.58 -17.80
N SER A 18 0.56 6.94 -17.94
CA SER A 18 1.14 6.13 -16.89
C SER A 18 1.66 7.08 -15.82
N VAL A 19 0.97 7.13 -14.67
CA VAL A 19 1.47 7.88 -13.52
C VAL A 19 2.57 7.03 -12.89
N ALA A 20 3.82 7.34 -13.23
CA ALA A 20 4.98 6.75 -12.58
C ALA A 20 5.10 7.35 -11.16
N VAL A 21 4.67 6.60 -10.15
CA VAL A 21 4.92 6.96 -8.75
C VAL A 21 6.37 6.59 -8.37
N PRO A 22 7.07 7.45 -7.61
CA PRO A 22 8.42 7.14 -7.15
C PRO A 22 8.40 6.03 -6.10
N LEU A 23 9.13 4.94 -6.36
CA LEU A 23 9.38 3.88 -5.38
C LEU A 23 10.34 4.41 -4.32
N VAL A 24 9.84 4.63 -3.10
CA VAL A 24 10.68 4.99 -1.95
C VAL A 24 11.29 3.70 -1.40
N THR A 25 12.63 3.59 -1.43
CA THR A 25 13.35 2.43 -0.88
C THR A 25 14.07 2.85 0.41
N ILE A 26 13.80 2.17 1.51
CA ILE A 26 14.52 2.35 2.78
C ILE A 26 15.16 1.02 3.18
N SER A 27 16.49 1.01 3.24
CA SER A 27 17.27 -0.15 3.69
C SER A 27 17.51 -0.03 5.19
N LEU A 28 17.04 -1.00 5.97
CA LEU A 28 17.21 -1.03 7.42
C LEU A 28 18.29 -2.05 7.79
N THR A 29 19.54 -1.59 7.93
CA THR A 29 20.60 -2.44 8.50
C THR A 29 20.52 -2.42 10.02
N LYS A 30 19.76 -3.34 10.62
CA LYS A 30 19.72 -3.51 12.07
C LYS A 30 20.98 -4.24 12.54
N LYS A 31 21.88 -3.52 13.22
CA LYS A 31 23.12 -4.06 13.79
C LYS A 31 22.77 -4.95 14.99
N ASN A 32 22.60 -6.26 14.78
CA ASN A 32 22.37 -7.22 15.87
C ASN A 32 23.66 -8.00 16.17
N LYS A 33 24.04 -8.05 17.45
CA LYS A 33 25.21 -8.78 17.95
C LYS A 33 24.91 -10.28 17.92
N ASN A 34 25.85 -11.04 17.34
CA ASN A 34 25.91 -12.49 17.23
C ASN A 34 25.16 -13.27 18.33
N LYS A 35 24.15 -14.05 17.91
CA LYS A 35 23.85 -15.37 18.48
C LYS A 35 23.60 -16.33 17.32
N ILE A 36 24.22 -17.49 17.41
CA ILE A 36 24.26 -18.54 16.39
C ILE A 36 22.83 -19.03 16.14
N GLU A 37 22.30 -18.82 14.93
CA GLU A 37 20.94 -19.21 14.55
C GLU A 37 20.94 -20.58 13.87
N GLU A 38 20.30 -21.57 14.50
CA GLU A 38 19.82 -22.77 13.81
C GLU A 38 18.86 -22.35 12.69
N LYS A 39 19.23 -22.65 11.44
CA LYS A 39 18.37 -22.43 10.28
C LYS A 39 17.21 -23.44 10.29
N VAL A 40 16.19 -23.16 11.08
CA VAL A 40 14.89 -23.81 10.90
C VAL A 40 14.19 -23.11 9.74
N GLN A 41 14.19 -23.77 8.57
CA GLN A 41 13.40 -23.31 7.42
C GLN A 41 11.92 -23.62 7.68
N TYR A 42 11.24 -22.72 8.38
CA TYR A 42 9.78 -22.74 8.42
C TYR A 42 9.24 -22.34 7.04
N LYS A 43 8.38 -23.16 6.44
CA LYS A 43 7.49 -22.73 5.35
C LYS A 43 6.53 -21.69 5.93
N LEU A 44 6.96 -20.43 5.98
CA LEU A 44 6.11 -19.31 6.35
C LEU A 44 5.02 -19.14 5.29
N ASN A 45 3.76 -19.26 5.69
CA ASN A 45 2.66 -18.86 4.83
C ASN A 45 2.73 -17.33 4.62
N GLN A 46 2.37 -16.85 3.42
CA GLN A 46 2.41 -15.41 3.11
C GLN A 46 1.58 -14.56 4.08
N ASP A 47 0.56 -15.16 4.70
CA ASP A 47 -0.31 -14.54 5.70
C ASP A 47 0.30 -14.45 7.12
N GLU A 48 1.40 -15.15 7.39
CA GLU A 48 2.07 -15.13 8.69
C GLU A 48 3.15 -14.03 8.78
N VAL A 49 3.63 -13.53 7.63
CA VAL A 49 4.71 -12.53 7.59
C VAL A 49 4.21 -11.13 7.93
N PHE A 50 3.03 -10.76 7.41
CA PHE A 50 2.48 -9.42 7.58
C PHE A 50 1.38 -9.38 8.63
N PRO A 51 1.29 -8.32 9.45
CA PRO A 51 0.25 -8.21 10.46
C PRO A 51 -1.13 -8.00 9.84
N THR A 52 -2.17 -8.34 10.59
CA THR A 52 -3.51 -7.84 10.28
C THR A 52 -3.61 -6.38 10.73
N ILE A 53 -4.20 -5.55 9.87
CA ILE A 53 -4.46 -4.13 10.17
C ILE A 53 -5.86 -4.02 10.78
N ASP A 54 -5.93 -3.60 12.05
CA ASP A 54 -7.17 -3.14 12.64
C ASP A 54 -7.42 -1.68 12.21
N LYS A 55 -8.64 -1.40 11.75
CA LYS A 55 -9.07 -0.07 11.33
C LYS A 55 -9.09 0.92 12.50
N ASN A 56 -9.31 0.45 13.72
CA ASN A 56 -9.40 1.30 14.90
C ASN A 56 -8.09 2.00 15.23
N GLU A 57 -6.95 1.36 14.95
CA GLU A 57 -5.60 1.90 15.15
C GLU A 57 -5.35 3.19 14.35
N PHE A 58 -6.11 3.39 13.27
CA PHE A 58 -5.91 4.50 12.34
C PHE A 58 -7.03 5.56 12.38
N TYR A 59 -7.95 5.48 13.35
CA TYR A 59 -9.07 6.41 13.45
C TYR A 59 -8.62 7.88 13.58
N ASN A 60 -7.52 8.13 14.29
CA ASN A 60 -6.95 9.47 14.47
C ASN A 60 -6.45 10.12 13.17
N TYR A 61 -6.33 9.34 12.09
CA TYR A 61 -5.96 9.81 10.77
C TYR A 61 -7.16 10.00 9.85
N ILE A 62 -8.37 9.95 10.39
CA ILE A 62 -9.61 10.25 9.66
C ILE A 62 -10.09 11.62 10.10
N ARG A 63 -10.28 12.51 9.11
CA ARG A 63 -10.86 13.84 9.29
C ARG A 63 -12.27 13.86 8.71
N TYR A 64 -13.14 14.68 9.30
CA TYR A 64 -14.50 14.86 8.83
C TYR A 64 -14.63 16.22 8.18
N GLU A 65 -14.84 16.22 6.86
CA GLU A 65 -14.98 17.44 6.06
C GLU A 65 -16.21 17.32 5.19
N GLN A 66 -17.10 18.32 5.24
CA GLN A 66 -18.31 18.38 4.40
C GLN A 66 -19.14 17.08 4.43
N ASN A 67 -19.34 16.52 5.63
CA ASN A 67 -20.07 15.27 5.84
C ASN A 67 -19.45 14.04 5.15
N ARG A 68 -18.12 14.05 4.93
CA ARG A 68 -17.34 12.93 4.39
C ARG A 68 -16.16 12.62 5.32
N ALA A 69 -15.85 11.34 5.47
CA ALA A 69 -14.65 10.89 6.17
C ALA A 69 -13.50 10.84 5.16
N ILE A 70 -12.43 11.58 5.41
CA ILE A 70 -11.24 11.64 4.54
C ILE A 70 -10.01 11.23 5.34
N PHE A 71 -9.03 10.64 4.67
CA PHE A 71 -7.75 10.32 5.29
C PHE A 71 -6.83 11.53 5.32
N ASP A 72 -6.22 11.78 6.47
CA ASP A 72 -5.00 12.57 6.55
C ASP A 72 -3.88 11.80 5.86
N LYS A 73 -3.09 12.49 5.01
CA LYS A 73 -2.01 11.86 4.22
C LYS A 73 -0.96 11.17 5.10
N SER A 74 -0.81 11.61 6.35
CA SER A 74 0.08 10.97 7.34
C SER A 74 -0.33 9.54 7.70
N ILE A 75 -1.54 9.09 7.35
CA ILE A 75 -1.97 7.70 7.55
C ILE A 75 -1.03 6.69 6.89
N VAL A 76 -0.43 7.05 5.74
CA VAL A 76 0.48 6.15 5.01
C VAL A 76 1.70 5.83 5.88
N ASN A 77 2.28 6.85 6.51
CA ASN A 77 3.42 6.68 7.42
C ASN A 77 3.01 5.91 8.67
N ALA A 78 1.81 6.16 9.20
CA ALA A 78 1.29 5.43 10.35
C ALA A 78 1.15 3.94 10.05
N ILE A 79 0.56 3.59 8.89
CA ILE A 79 0.41 2.19 8.46
C ILE A 79 1.77 1.55 8.23
N PHE A 80 2.69 2.24 7.56
CA PHE A 80 4.05 1.74 7.34
C PHE A 80 4.73 1.40 8.67
N ASN A 81 4.70 2.33 9.63
CA ASN A 81 5.30 2.14 10.95
C ASN A 81 4.62 1.01 11.73
N TYR A 82 3.29 0.92 11.67
CA TYR A 82 2.53 -0.17 12.30
C TYR A 82 2.92 -1.53 11.72
N VAL A 83 2.98 -1.64 10.38
CA VAL A 83 3.36 -2.90 9.72
C VAL A 83 4.77 -3.29 10.14
N LEU A 84 5.73 -2.36 10.07
CA LEU A 84 7.11 -2.60 10.45
C LEU A 84 7.26 -3.04 11.91
N ALA A 85 6.50 -2.43 12.84
CA ALA A 85 6.55 -2.76 14.26
C ALA A 85 5.91 -4.10 14.60
N ASN A 86 4.96 -4.58 13.79
CA ASN A 86 4.15 -5.78 14.05
C ASN A 86 4.46 -6.93 13.08
N MET A 87 5.55 -6.87 12.31
CA MET A 87 5.99 -8.01 11.51
C MET A 87 6.40 -9.17 12.42
N GLN A 88 5.94 -10.38 12.09
CA GLN A 88 6.25 -11.57 12.89
C GLN A 88 7.64 -12.15 12.57
N THR A 89 8.27 -11.67 11.49
CA THR A 89 9.57 -12.16 11.03
C THR A 89 10.53 -11.02 10.75
N ASN A 90 11.82 -11.30 10.90
CA ASN A 90 12.85 -10.39 10.43
C ASN A 90 12.87 -10.41 8.90
N VAL A 91 12.84 -9.23 8.30
CA VAL A 91 12.94 -9.03 6.85
C VAL A 91 14.17 -8.19 6.54
N ASP A 92 14.87 -8.53 5.46
CA ASP A 92 16.09 -7.85 5.05
C ASP A 92 15.78 -6.50 4.42
N LYS A 93 14.65 -6.45 3.70
CA LYS A 93 14.15 -5.26 3.03
C LYS A 93 12.63 -5.28 3.04
N LEU A 94 12.06 -4.11 3.26
CA LEU A 94 10.62 -3.86 3.15
C LEU A 94 10.41 -2.70 2.19
N ASP A 95 9.79 -2.98 1.06
CA ASP A 95 9.30 -1.97 0.13
C ASP A 95 7.79 -1.81 0.31
N PHE A 96 7.27 -0.64 -0.02
CA PHE A 96 5.85 -0.42 -0.07
C PHE A 96 5.47 0.56 -1.19
N ASP A 97 4.24 0.42 -1.66
CA ASP A 97 3.61 1.30 -2.64
C ASP A 97 2.18 1.60 -2.17
N TYR A 98 1.67 2.78 -2.50
CA TYR A 98 0.34 3.17 -2.09
C TYR A 98 -0.35 4.04 -3.13
N ASN A 99 -1.67 3.93 -3.17
CA ASN A 99 -2.51 4.73 -4.02
C ASN A 99 -3.80 5.13 -3.29
N PHE A 100 -4.08 6.43 -3.24
CA PHE A 100 -5.40 6.92 -2.87
C PHE A 100 -6.31 6.80 -4.09
N ILE A 101 -7.26 5.86 -4.05
CA ILE A 101 -8.30 5.76 -5.08
C ILE A 101 -9.17 7.03 -5.04
N ASN A 102 -9.44 7.50 -3.83
CA ASN A 102 -10.05 8.79 -3.52
C ASN A 102 -9.64 9.19 -2.08
N GLU A 103 -10.12 10.34 -1.61
CA GLU A 103 -9.77 10.87 -0.28
C GLU A 103 -10.20 9.96 0.88
N SER A 104 -11.14 9.04 0.66
CA SER A 104 -11.67 8.12 1.67
C SER A 104 -11.19 6.69 1.48
N GLN A 105 -10.41 6.37 0.45
CA GLN A 105 -10.00 5.01 0.13
C GLN A 105 -8.51 4.94 -0.23
N LEU A 106 -7.78 4.15 0.53
CA LEU A 106 -6.35 3.94 0.39
C LEU A 106 -6.06 2.47 0.12
N ASN A 107 -5.36 2.21 -0.98
CA ASN A 107 -4.70 0.92 -1.20
C ASN A 107 -3.23 1.05 -0.85
N ILE A 108 -2.70 0.12 -0.09
CA ILE A 108 -1.28 0.02 0.23
C ILE A 108 -0.80 -1.41 0.03
N LYS A 109 0.32 -1.56 -0.65
CA LYS A 109 0.95 -2.84 -0.96
C LYS A 109 2.34 -2.86 -0.33
N PHE A 110 2.62 -3.91 0.42
CA PHE A 110 3.93 -4.18 0.98
C PHE A 110 4.59 -5.34 0.27
N ILE A 111 5.91 -5.25 0.10
CA ILE A 111 6.76 -6.30 -0.45
C ILE A 111 7.93 -6.49 0.51
N ALA A 112 8.00 -7.66 1.14
CA ALA A 112 9.05 -8.01 2.07
C ALA A 112 10.00 -9.03 1.43
N TYR A 113 11.28 -8.84 1.64
CA TYR A 113 12.35 -9.70 1.13
C TYR A 113 13.06 -10.36 2.31
N ASN A 114 13.24 -11.68 2.26
CA ASN A 114 14.02 -12.44 3.22
C ASN A 114 14.84 -13.50 2.49
N ALA A 115 16.15 -13.27 2.38
CA ALA A 115 17.13 -14.06 1.66
C ALA A 115 16.71 -14.43 0.22
N ASN A 116 15.93 -15.51 0.08
CA ASN A 116 15.47 -16.06 -1.20
C ASN A 116 13.94 -15.97 -1.39
N ASN A 117 13.21 -15.43 -0.42
CA ASN A 117 11.76 -15.34 -0.43
C ASN A 117 11.29 -13.90 -0.62
N ILE A 118 10.22 -13.74 -1.38
CA ILE A 118 9.50 -12.48 -1.56
C ILE A 118 8.07 -12.70 -1.08
N PHE A 119 7.65 -11.90 -0.11
CA PHE A 119 6.30 -11.90 0.43
C PHE A 119 5.61 -10.61 0.00
N THR A 120 4.33 -10.69 -0.37
CA THR A 120 3.57 -9.52 -0.79
C THR A 120 2.21 -9.52 -0.11
N LYS A 121 1.79 -8.36 0.40
CA LYS A 121 0.45 -8.18 0.97
C LYS A 121 -0.11 -6.82 0.58
N SER A 122 -1.39 -6.82 0.20
CA SER A 122 -2.14 -5.60 -0.10
C SER A 122 -3.24 -5.40 0.93
N TYR A 123 -3.43 -4.14 1.34
CA TYR A 123 -4.50 -3.70 2.22
C TYR A 123 -5.31 -2.61 1.54
N THR A 124 -6.63 -2.68 1.73
CA THR A 124 -7.56 -1.62 1.32
C THR A 124 -8.22 -1.07 2.57
N LEU A 125 -7.99 0.21 2.83
CA LEU A 125 -8.58 0.94 3.94
C LEU A 125 -9.64 1.89 3.39
N ASN A 126 -10.76 1.97 4.12
CA ASN A 126 -11.85 2.89 3.81
C ASN A 126 -12.13 3.73 5.04
N ALA A 127 -12.09 5.05 4.90
CA ALA A 127 -12.57 6.00 5.89
C ALA A 127 -14.09 6.01 5.85
N THR A 128 -14.72 5.62 6.96
CA THR A 128 -16.18 5.58 7.07
C THR A 128 -16.66 6.43 8.23
N ILE A 129 -17.84 7.03 8.07
CA ILE A 129 -18.54 7.70 9.16
C ILE A 129 -19.15 6.60 10.03
N ASN A 130 -18.63 6.41 11.25
CA ASN A 130 -19.27 5.52 12.22
C ASN A 130 -20.51 6.22 12.77
N SER A 131 -21.70 5.78 12.34
CA SER A 131 -22.99 6.30 12.81
C SER A 131 -23.37 5.85 14.23
N LYS A 132 -22.45 5.29 15.02
CA LYS A 132 -22.70 4.75 16.37
C LYS A 132 -22.37 5.71 17.52
N GLY A 133 -22.50 7.02 17.30
CA GLY A 133 -22.19 8.01 18.33
C GLY A 133 -23.06 9.26 18.22
N LEU A 134 -24.37 9.09 18.36
CA LEU A 134 -25.29 10.13 18.82
C LEU A 134 -26.12 9.54 19.96
#